data_AF-A0A0A1CWF9-F1
#
_entry.id   AF-A0A0A1CWF9-F1
#
_cell.length_a   1.000
_cell.length_b   1.000
_cell.length_c   1.000
_cell.angle_alpha   90.00
_cell.angle_beta   90.00
_cell.angle_gamma   90.00
#
_symmetry.space_group_name_H-M   'P 1'
#
loop_
_entity.id
_entity.type
_entity.pdbx_description
1 polymer ?
#
loop_
_entity_poly.entity_id
_entity_poly.type
_entity_poly.pdbx_seq_one_letter_code
_entity_poly.pdbx_strand_id
1 'polypeptide(L)'
;MRNYSAIESSSSKHPADWGRAMAMALTRVVAQARADGHDIEHDNLYGTDLHLTITEADPGVQVTLRWSPDESEATGRTKPLVDDQGT
;
A
#
# COMPACT_ATOMS: atom_id res chain seq x y z
N MET A 1 10.32 12.62 -3.33
CA MET A 1 9.41 11.46 -3.10
C MET A 1 8.91 11.43 -1.67
N ARG A 2 7.60 11.24 -1.50
CA ARG A 2 6.94 11.05 -0.19
C ARG A 2 6.89 9.55 0.09
N ASN A 3 7.17 9.17 1.32
CA ASN A 3 7.23 7.77 1.72
C ASN A 3 6.21 7.54 2.83
N TYR A 4 5.35 6.55 2.64
CA TYR A 4 4.34 6.12 3.59
C TYR A 4 4.79 4.85 4.27
N SER A 5 4.56 4.75 5.58
CA SER A 5 4.93 3.54 6.31
C SER A 5 3.99 3.25 7.46
N ALA A 6 3.68 1.97 7.66
CA ALA A 6 2.92 1.51 8.80
C ALA A 6 3.58 0.29 9.43
N ILE A 7 3.40 0.17 10.75
CA ILE A 7 3.91 -0.93 11.55
C ILE A 7 2.73 -1.57 12.27
N GLU A 8 2.59 -2.88 12.14
CA GLU A 8 1.61 -3.70 12.83
C GLU A 8 2.27 -4.91 13.46
N SER A 9 1.60 -5.55 14.40
CA SER A 9 2.13 -6.74 15.08
C SER A 9 1.15 -7.90 14.99
N SER A 10 1.70 -9.10 14.89
CA SER A 10 0.97 -10.34 15.15
C SER A 10 1.60 -11.03 16.35
N SER A 11 0.76 -11.58 17.22
CA SER A 11 1.24 -12.38 18.37
C SER A 11 1.65 -13.80 17.97
N SER A 12 1.49 -14.18 16.69
CA SER A 12 1.90 -15.48 16.16
C SER A 12 3.15 -15.35 15.29
N LYS A 13 4.02 -16.35 15.36
CA LYS A 13 5.16 -16.53 14.44
C LYS A 13 4.80 -17.34 13.19
N HIS A 14 3.57 -17.84 13.08
CA HIS A 14 3.13 -18.60 11.91
C HIS A 14 2.66 -17.65 10.79
N PRO A 15 3.22 -17.73 9.57
CA PRO A 15 2.87 -16.83 8.48
C PRO A 15 1.38 -16.74 8.13
N ALA A 16 0.65 -17.85 8.29
CA ALA A 16 -0.79 -17.90 8.05
C ALA A 16 -1.60 -16.94 8.95
N ASP A 17 -1.07 -16.57 10.11
CA ASP A 17 -1.75 -15.72 11.09
C ASP A 17 -1.43 -14.23 10.90
N TRP A 18 -0.55 -13.88 9.95
CA TRP A 18 -0.11 -12.50 9.75
C TRP A 18 -1.05 -11.67 8.88
N GLY A 19 -2.02 -12.30 8.23
CA GLY A 19 -2.92 -11.64 7.28
C GLY A 19 -3.61 -10.41 7.87
N ARG A 20 -4.03 -10.46 9.14
CA ARG A 20 -4.63 -9.31 9.82
C ARG A 20 -3.64 -8.15 9.99
N ALA A 21 -2.42 -8.42 10.46
CA ALA A 21 -1.40 -7.39 10.64
C ALA A 21 -1.01 -6.76 9.30
N MET A 22 -0.85 -7.56 8.25
CA MET A 22 -0.58 -7.07 6.89
C MET A 22 -1.72 -6.19 6.35
N ALA A 23 -2.97 -6.63 6.49
CA ALA A 23 -4.14 -5.85 6.04
C ALA A 23 -4.27 -4.51 6.77
N MET A 24 -3.98 -4.49 8.09
CA MET A 24 -3.98 -3.26 8.88
C MET A 24 -2.84 -2.32 8.47
N ALA A 25 -1.62 -2.85 8.24
CA ALA A 25 -0.49 -2.04 7.77
C ALA A 25 -0.80 -1.41 6.41
N LEU A 26 -1.38 -2.18 5.48
CA LEU A 26 -1.81 -1.69 4.17
C LEU A 26 -2.86 -0.58 4.28
N THR A 27 -3.90 -0.82 5.09
CA THR A 27 -4.95 0.18 5.32
C THR A 27 -4.38 1.50 5.86
N ARG A 28 -3.41 1.41 6.79
CA ARG A 28 -2.76 2.59 7.36
C ARG A 28 -1.86 3.33 6.37
N VAL A 29 -1.11 2.61 5.53
CA VAL A 29 -0.31 3.23 4.46
C VAL A 29 -1.21 4.00 3.49
N VAL A 30 -2.31 3.41 3.03
CA VAL A 30 -3.27 4.08 2.15
C VAL A 30 -3.92 5.29 2.82
N ALA A 31 -4.27 5.16 4.11
CA ALA A 31 -4.86 6.28 4.87
C ALA A 31 -3.89 7.46 5.01
N GLN A 32 -2.60 7.23 5.24
CA GLN A 32 -1.59 8.28 5.30
C GLN A 32 -1.49 9.03 3.97
N ALA A 33 -1.44 8.30 2.86
CA ALA A 33 -1.33 8.90 1.55
C ALA A 33 -2.59 9.70 1.15
N ARG A 34 -3.78 9.20 1.50
CA ARG A 34 -5.03 9.95 1.35
C ARG A 34 -5.05 11.25 2.14
N ALA A 35 -4.54 11.24 3.38
CA ALA A 35 -4.45 12.44 4.21
C ALA A 35 -3.55 13.52 3.59
N ASP A 36 -2.55 13.11 2.80
CA ASP A 36 -1.65 13.99 2.05
C ASP A 36 -2.22 14.44 0.70
N GLY A 37 -3.48 14.12 0.39
CA GLY A 37 -4.16 14.52 -0.84
C GLY A 37 -3.88 13.64 -2.05
N HIS A 38 -3.25 12.47 -1.86
CA HIS A 38 -3.18 11.48 -2.92
C HIS A 38 -4.54 10.78 -3.07
N ASP A 39 -5.15 10.89 -4.24
CA ASP A 39 -6.39 10.19 -4.56
C ASP A 39 -6.07 8.73 -4.84
N ILE A 40 -6.01 7.93 -3.76
CA ILE A 40 -5.66 6.51 -3.81
C ILE A 40 -6.92 5.72 -3.52
N GLU A 41 -7.54 5.20 -4.57
CA GLU A 41 -8.46 4.08 -4.46
C GLU A 41 -7.66 2.78 -4.33
N HIS A 42 -8.31 1.70 -3.87
CA HIS A 42 -7.69 0.36 -3.77
C HIS A 42 -7.05 -0.08 -5.09
N ASP A 43 -7.57 0.44 -6.21
CA ASP A 43 -7.13 0.13 -7.56
C ASP A 43 -5.79 0.79 -7.93
N ASN A 44 -5.38 1.82 -7.19
CA ASN A 44 -4.12 2.53 -7.44
C ASN A 44 -2.89 1.84 -6.84
N LEU A 45 -3.08 0.73 -6.11
CA LEU A 45 -1.98 -0.13 -5.67
C LEU A 45 -1.65 -1.24 -6.69
N TYR A 46 -2.46 -1.41 -7.72
CA TYR A 46 -2.23 -2.45 -8.72
C TYR A 46 -1.01 -2.13 -9.58
N GLY A 47 -0.03 -3.02 -9.54
CA GLY A 47 1.22 -2.88 -10.28
C GLY A 47 2.26 -2.00 -9.58
N THR A 48 1.98 -1.56 -8.35
CA THR A 48 2.90 -0.75 -7.56
C THR A 48 3.72 -1.61 -6.62
N ASP A 49 5.00 -1.24 -6.46
CA ASP A 49 5.91 -1.95 -5.57
C ASP A 49 5.67 -1.55 -4.11
N LEU A 50 5.35 -2.56 -3.28
CA LEU A 50 5.22 -2.43 -1.84
C LEU A 50 6.37 -3.16 -1.16
N HIS A 51 7.08 -2.46 -0.27
CA HIS A 51 8.17 -3.07 0.48
C HIS A 51 7.68 -3.55 1.85
N LEU A 52 7.50 -4.86 1.96
CA LEU A 52 7.11 -5.55 3.19
C LEU A 52 8.37 -6.04 3.92
N THR A 53 8.48 -5.73 5.21
CA THR A 53 9.53 -6.26 6.09
C THR A 53 8.88 -6.92 7.30
N ILE A 54 9.30 -8.15 7.60
CA ILE A 54 8.83 -8.90 8.76
C ILE A 54 10.02 -9.12 9.68
N THR A 55 9.91 -8.65 10.91
CA THR A 55 10.93 -8.80 11.94
C THR A 55 10.38 -9.59 13.11
N GLU A 56 11.23 -10.38 13.77
CA GLU A 56 10.85 -11.08 14.98
C GLU A 56 10.52 -10.08 16.09
N ALA A 57 9.44 -10.37 16.82
CA ALA A 57 9.07 -9.68 18.03
C ALA A 57 8.69 -10.73 19.09
N ASP A 58 8.71 -10.38 20.37
CA ASP A 58 8.21 -11.29 21.41
C ASP A 58 6.79 -10.83 21.80
N PRO A 59 5.72 -11.65 21.65
CA PRO A 59 5.72 -13.08 21.32
C PRO A 59 5.61 -13.50 19.85
N GLY A 60 5.56 -12.57 18.88
CA GLY A 60 5.30 -12.93 17.48
C GLY A 60 6.18 -12.22 16.45
N VAL A 61 5.57 -11.36 15.64
CA VAL A 61 6.27 -10.61 14.60
C VAL A 61 5.80 -9.17 14.54
N GLN A 62 6.69 -8.33 14.07
CA GLN A 62 6.37 -6.99 13.62
C GLN A 62 6.38 -6.95 12.09
N VAL A 63 5.30 -6.44 11.53
CA VAL A 63 5.11 -6.24 10.10
C VAL A 63 5.27 -4.76 9.82
N THR A 64 6.25 -4.40 9.00
CA THR A 64 6.43 -3.05 8.49
C THR A 64 6.11 -3.03 7.00
N LEU A 65 5.17 -2.19 6.59
CA LEU A 65 4.87 -1.95 5.19
C LEU A 65 5.32 -0.54 4.82
N ARG A 66 6.05 -0.41 3.71
CA ARG A 66 6.49 0.87 3.16
C ARG A 66 6.06 0.99 1.71
N TRP A 67 5.69 2.19 1.34
CA TRP A 67 5.34 2.53 -0.03
C TRP A 67 5.82 3.94 -0.35
N SER A 68 6.37 4.12 -1.55
CA SER A 68 6.77 5.42 -2.07
C SER A 68 6.11 5.52 -3.45
N PRO A 69 5.11 6.40 -3.65
CA PRO A 69 4.49 6.57 -4.94
C PRO A 69 5.54 7.11 -5.92
N ASP A 70 5.64 6.53 -7.10
CA ASP A 70 6.48 7.09 -8.15
C ASP A 70 5.93 8.46 -8.57
N GLU A 71 6.81 9.41 -8.88
CA GLU A 71 6.38 10.75 -9.32
C GLU A 71 5.54 10.69 -10.60
N SER A 72 5.69 9.63 -11.41
CA SER A 72 4.86 9.35 -12.60
C SER A 72 3.48 8.75 -12.28
N GLU A 73 3.27 8.17 -11.09
CA GLU A 73 1.96 7.68 -10.65
C GLU A 73 1.10 8.80 -10.04
N ALA A 74 1.73 9.83 -9.44
CA ALA A 74 1.05 10.98 -8.86
C ALA A 74 0.42 11.91 -9.91
N THR A 75 0.95 11.91 -11.14
CA THR A 75 0.35 12.63 -12.28
C THR A 75 -0.50 11.65 -13.07
N GLY A 76 -1.77 11.53 -12.65
CA GLY A 76 -2.80 10.64 -13.19
C GLY A 76 -2.47 9.94 -14.51
N ARG A 77 -2.46 8.60 -14.46
CA ARG A 77 -2.67 7.75 -15.63
C ARG A 77 -3.94 8.25 -16.31
N THR A 78 -3.79 9.13 -17.29
CA THR A 78 -4.87 9.57 -18.15
C THR A 78 -5.27 8.31 -18.89
N LYS A 79 -6.34 7.68 -18.43
CA LYS A 79 -7.02 6.62 -19.18
C LYS A 79 -7.16 7.18 -20.60
N PRO A 80 -6.70 6.50 -21.66
CA PRO A 80 -6.88 7.01 -23.00
C PRO A 80 -8.36 7.30 -23.16
N LEU A 81 -8.68 8.55 -23.50
CA LEU A 81 -10.02 8.88 -23.97
C LEU A 81 -10.20 7.99 -25.19
N VAL A 82 -11.02 6.94 -25.05
CA VAL A 82 -11.43 6.16 -26.21
C VAL A 82 -12.33 7.12 -26.97
N ASP A 83 -11.75 7.76 -27.98
CA ASP A 83 -12.51 8.48 -29.00
C ASP A 83 -13.39 7.46 -29.70
N ASP A 84 -14.63 7.32 -29.21
CA ASP A 84 -15.73 6.73 -29.97
C ASP A 84 -16.09 7.72 -31.08
N GLN A 85 -15.25 7.74 -32.12
CA GLN A 85 -15.58 8.32 -33.42
C GLN A 85 -16.14 7.19 -34.27
N GLY A 86 -17.38 7.39 -34.70
CA GLY A 86 -18.26 6.33 -35.16
C GLY A 86 -17.93 5.71 -36.51
N THR A 87 -18.74 4.72 -36.84
CA THR A 87 -19.32 4.46 -38.17
C THR A 87 -20.67 3.79 -37.97
#